data_AF-A0A969KN51-F1
#
_entry.id   AF-A0A969KN51-F1
#
_cell.length_a   1.000
_cell.length_b   1.000
_cell.length_c   1.000
_cell.angle_alpha   90.00
_cell.angle_beta   90.00
_cell.angle_gamma   90.00
#
_symmetry.space_group_name_H-M   'P 1'
#
loop_
_entity.id
_entity.type
_entity.pdbx_description
1 polymer ?
#
loop_
_entity_poly.entity_id
_entity_poly.type
_entity_poly.pdbx_seq_one_letter_code
_entity_poly.pdbx_strand_id
1 'polypeptide(L)'
;MTCGLVGCDAGLLDSGVIGLAGLGPGLTPAGDDFLLGFVAGLFLERLDRARGWSASSVGQRIAMLATQRTTRLSGQWLRCAGSGQFGAPWHGLADGARTGDRALLASALARIVATGDTSGRAALSGCIAATTALSAG
;
A
#
# COMPACT_ATOMS: atom_id res chain seq x y z
N MET A 1 11.35 -4.50 -1.00
CA MET A 1 10.27 -3.49 -1.08
C MET A 1 10.81 -2.08 -0.88
N THR A 2 11.08 -1.63 0.35
CA THR A 2 11.47 -0.23 0.63
C THR A 2 12.80 0.19 0.01
N CYS A 3 13.81 -0.70 0.01
CA CYS A 3 15.08 -0.45 -0.69
C CYS A 3 14.89 -0.19 -2.19
N GLY A 4 14.02 -0.97 -2.85
CA GLY A 4 13.66 -0.77 -4.25
C GLY A 4 12.94 0.56 -4.49
N LEU A 5 12.03 0.94 -3.59
CA LEU A 5 11.36 2.24 -3.65
C LEU A 5 12.34 3.42 -3.50
N VAL A 6 13.20 3.40 -2.48
CA VAL A 6 14.16 4.48 -2.20
C VAL A 6 15.18 4.63 -3.32
N GLY A 7 15.73 3.51 -3.81
CA GLY A 7 16.72 3.49 -4.89
C GLY A 7 16.15 3.62 -6.30
N CYS A 8 14.83 3.70 -6.47
CA CYS A 8 14.16 3.56 -7.76
C CYS A 8 14.64 2.32 -8.55
N ASP A 9 14.81 1.20 -7.84
CA ASP A 9 15.30 -0.08 -8.35
C ASP A 9 14.13 -1.06 -8.52
N ALA A 10 13.79 -1.34 -9.78
CA ALA A 10 12.68 -2.20 -10.12
C ALA A 10 12.93 -3.66 -9.72
N GLY A 11 14.18 -4.15 -9.77
CA GLY A 11 14.50 -5.54 -9.41
C GLY A 11 14.31 -5.81 -7.92
N LEU A 12 14.74 -4.88 -7.07
CA LEU A 12 14.54 -4.96 -5.62
C LEU A 12 13.08 -4.74 -5.20
N LEU A 13 12.35 -3.91 -5.94
CA LEU A 13 10.90 -3.77 -5.75
C LEU A 13 10.21 -5.08 -6.11
N ASP A 14 10.43 -5.60 -7.31
CA ASP A 14 9.79 -6.81 -7.82
C ASP A 14 10.03 -8.02 -6.93
N SER A 15 11.27 -8.23 -6.50
CA SER A 15 11.63 -9.32 -5.59
C SER A 15 10.87 -9.21 -4.27
N GLY A 16 10.69 -7.98 -3.77
CA GLY A 16 9.90 -7.71 -2.58
C GLY A 16 8.41 -8.00 -2.77
N VAL A 17 7.83 -7.60 -3.90
CA VAL A 17 6.43 -7.89 -4.23
C VAL A 17 6.21 -9.39 -4.36
N ILE A 18 7.08 -10.09 -5.08
CA ILE A 18 7.01 -11.54 -5.30
C ILE A 18 7.09 -12.31 -3.97
N GLY A 19 7.93 -11.86 -3.03
CA GLY A 19 8.04 -12.49 -1.71
C GLY A 19 6.85 -12.26 -0.78
N LEU A 20 6.03 -11.24 -1.03
CA LEU A 20 4.87 -10.89 -0.21
C LEU A 20 3.53 -11.33 -0.82
N ALA A 21 3.43 -11.35 -2.14
CA ALA A 21 2.18 -11.64 -2.82
C ALA A 21 1.67 -13.05 -2.47
N GLY A 22 0.44 -13.13 -1.96
CA GLY A 22 -0.16 -14.38 -1.49
C GLY A 22 0.39 -14.92 -0.17
N LEU A 23 1.28 -14.20 0.52
CA LEU A 23 1.88 -14.66 1.77
C LEU A 23 0.89 -14.58 2.94
N GLY A 24 0.48 -15.74 3.44
CA GLY A 24 -0.44 -15.89 4.57
C GLY A 24 -1.75 -16.58 4.19
N PRO A 25 -2.56 -17.00 5.18
CA PRO A 25 -3.82 -17.70 4.92
C PRO A 25 -4.96 -16.75 4.51
N GLY A 26 -6.05 -17.33 4.01
CA GLY A 26 -7.32 -16.63 3.80
C GLY A 26 -7.49 -16.01 2.41
N LEU A 27 -8.60 -15.28 2.22
CA LEU A 27 -8.90 -14.61 0.95
C LEU A 27 -8.08 -13.34 0.74
N THR A 28 -7.59 -12.74 1.83
CA THR A 28 -6.74 -11.55 1.85
C THR A 28 -5.50 -11.88 2.68
N PRO A 29 -4.51 -12.57 2.07
CA PRO A 29 -3.26 -12.87 2.74
C PRO A 29 -2.58 -11.60 3.28
N ALA A 30 -1.98 -11.70 4.46
CA ALA A 30 -1.37 -10.56 5.15
C ALA A 30 -0.30 -9.85 4.30
N GLY A 31 0.42 -10.60 3.46
CA GLY A 31 1.39 -10.02 2.53
C GLY A 31 0.73 -9.12 1.46
N ASP A 32 -0.46 -9.47 0.99
CA ASP A 32 -1.19 -8.63 0.04
C ASP A 32 -1.84 -7.42 0.70
N ASP A 33 -2.34 -7.58 1.93
CA ASP A 33 -2.83 -6.45 2.72
C ASP A 33 -1.70 -5.44 2.94
N PHE A 34 -0.50 -5.91 3.30
CA PHE A 34 0.70 -5.09 3.36
C PHE A 34 0.98 -4.39 2.03
N LEU A 35 0.93 -5.10 0.89
CA LEU A 35 1.16 -4.50 -0.42
C LEU A 35 0.12 -3.42 -0.74
N LEU A 36 -1.17 -3.65 -0.44
CA LEU A 36 -2.24 -2.68 -0.62
C LEU A 36 -1.98 -1.42 0.18
N GLY A 37 -1.63 -1.59 1.46
CA GLY A 37 -1.27 -0.49 2.34
C GLY A 37 -0.02 0.25 1.87
N PHE A 38 0.99 -0.47 1.40
CA PHE A 38 2.20 0.12 0.82
C PHE A 38 1.86 1.05 -0.35
N VAL A 39 1.01 0.58 -1.28
CA VAL A 39 0.52 1.42 -2.39
C VAL A 39 -0.25 2.64 -1.87
N ALA A 40 -1.12 2.47 -0.87
CA ALA A 40 -1.81 3.61 -0.25
C ALA A 40 -0.83 4.67 0.28
N GLY A 41 0.26 4.25 0.94
CA GLY A 41 1.33 5.13 1.40
C GLY A 41 1.99 5.92 0.27
N LEU A 42 2.20 5.31 -0.91
CA LEU A 42 2.75 6.02 -2.08
C LEU A 42 1.83 7.15 -2.54
N PHE A 43 0.52 6.90 -2.54
CA PHE A 43 -0.49 7.91 -2.91
C PHE A 43 -0.61 9.02 -1.86
N LEU A 44 -0.53 8.68 -0.57
CA LEU A 44 -0.55 9.65 0.53
C LEU A 44 0.62 10.63 0.46
N GLU A 45 1.83 10.12 0.22
CA GLU A 45 3.04 10.95 0.04
C GLU A 45 3.13 11.59 -1.35
N ARG A 46 2.15 11.31 -2.23
CA ARG A 46 2.09 11.83 -3.60
C ARG A 46 3.40 11.55 -4.35
N LEU A 47 3.91 10.32 -4.24
CA LEU A 47 5.18 9.92 -4.83
C LEU A 47 5.28 10.37 -6.29
N ASP A 48 6.29 11.20 -6.56
CA ASP A 48 6.71 11.60 -7.89
C ASP A 48 8.24 11.77 -7.91
N ARG A 49 8.94 10.81 -8.54
CA ARG A 49 10.40 10.76 -8.62
C ARG A 49 10.86 10.57 -10.06
N ALA A 50 12.16 10.80 -10.27
CA ALA A 50 12.81 10.59 -11.55
C ALA A 50 12.59 9.17 -12.10
N ARG A 51 12.79 9.02 -13.42
CA ARG A 51 12.68 7.74 -14.14
C ARG A 51 11.27 7.12 -14.11
N GLY A 52 10.24 7.94 -13.97
CA GLY A 52 8.84 7.51 -14.04
C GLY A 52 8.36 6.74 -12.82
N TRP A 53 8.99 6.94 -11.65
CA TRP A 53 8.56 6.37 -10.39
C TRP A 53 7.51 7.28 -9.74
N SER A 54 6.26 7.09 -10.14
CA SER A 54 5.10 7.75 -9.53
C SER A 54 4.29 6.75 -8.71
N ALA A 55 3.43 7.24 -7.82
CA ALA A 55 2.52 6.40 -7.05
C ALA A 55 1.73 5.43 -7.96
N SER A 56 1.23 5.93 -9.09
CA SER A 56 0.48 5.14 -10.07
C SER A 56 1.34 4.10 -10.78
N SER A 57 2.55 4.44 -11.26
CA SER A 57 3.38 3.49 -12.00
C SER A 57 3.89 2.36 -11.10
N VAL A 58 4.32 2.70 -9.88
CA VAL A 58 4.77 1.73 -8.87
C VAL A 58 3.58 0.88 -8.39
N GLY A 59 2.44 1.50 -8.11
CA GLY A 59 1.22 0.80 -7.69
C GLY A 59 0.71 -0.18 -8.74
N GLN A 60 0.68 0.21 -10.02
CA GLN A 60 0.32 -0.69 -11.13
C GLN A 60 1.30 -1.85 -11.27
N ARG A 61 2.61 -1.61 -11.09
CA ARG A 61 3.63 -2.66 -11.11
C ARG A 61 3.43 -3.67 -9.99
N ILE A 62 3.19 -3.20 -8.77
CA ILE A 62 2.88 -4.05 -7.61
C ILE A 62 1.66 -4.91 -7.90
N ALA A 63 0.57 -4.31 -8.38
CA ALA A 63 -0.66 -5.02 -8.71
C ALA A 63 -0.44 -6.09 -9.79
N MET A 64 0.27 -5.75 -10.87
CA MET A 64 0.58 -6.68 -11.97
C MET A 64 1.30 -7.93 -11.45
N LEU A 65 2.35 -7.76 -10.64
CA LEU A 65 3.13 -8.88 -10.11
C LEU A 65 2.36 -9.71 -9.09
N ALA A 66 1.65 -9.04 -8.18
CA ALA A 66 0.95 -9.71 -7.10
C ALA A 66 -0.26 -10.52 -7.59
N THR A 67 -0.98 -10.04 -8.61
CA THR A 67 -2.17 -10.72 -9.16
C THR A 67 -1.88 -12.11 -9.74
N GLN A 68 -0.61 -12.42 -10.03
CA GLN A 68 -0.19 -13.75 -10.48
C GLN A 68 0.01 -14.76 -9.35
N ARG A 69 0.00 -14.31 -8.09
CA ARG A 69 0.40 -15.11 -6.91
C ARG A 69 -0.61 -15.10 -5.77
N THR A 70 -1.67 -14.30 -5.87
CA THR A 70 -2.68 -14.17 -4.83
C THR A 70 -4.08 -14.61 -5.29
N THR A 71 -5.04 -14.57 -4.39
CA THR A 71 -6.45 -14.85 -4.64
C THR A 71 -7.07 -13.82 -5.59
N ARG A 72 -8.19 -14.19 -6.22
CA ARG A 72 -8.94 -13.27 -7.12
C ARG A 72 -9.40 -12.00 -6.39
N LEU A 73 -9.80 -12.12 -5.12
CA LEU A 73 -10.29 -11.00 -4.32
C LEU A 73 -9.16 -10.01 -4.04
N SER A 74 -8.07 -10.49 -3.46
CA SER A 74 -6.89 -9.69 -3.13
C SER A 74 -6.29 -9.01 -4.37
N GLY A 75 -6.17 -9.77 -5.47
CA GLY A 75 -5.70 -9.22 -6.75
C GLY A 75 -6.59 -8.11 -7.31
N GLN A 76 -7.92 -8.17 -7.10
CA GLN A 76 -8.81 -7.08 -7.53
C GLN A 76 -8.58 -5.81 -6.70
N TRP A 77 -8.41 -5.94 -5.39
CA TRP A 77 -8.14 -4.79 -4.53
C TRP A 77 -6.80 -4.14 -4.85
N LEU A 78 -5.76 -4.94 -5.13
CA LEU A 78 -4.46 -4.42 -5.55
C LEU A 78 -4.54 -3.68 -6.89
N ARG A 79 -5.36 -4.14 -7.85
CA ARG A 79 -5.61 -3.39 -9.10
C ARG A 79 -6.29 -2.05 -8.86
N CYS A 80 -7.31 -2.01 -7.99
CA CYS A 80 -7.95 -0.76 -7.58
C CYS A 80 -6.94 0.18 -6.92
N ALA A 81 -6.16 -0.32 -5.95
CA ALA A 81 -5.13 0.45 -5.27
C ALA A 81 -4.08 1.01 -6.24
N GLY A 82 -3.59 0.21 -7.18
CA GLY A 82 -2.67 0.65 -8.23
C GLY A 82 -3.25 1.73 -9.15
N SER A 83 -4.59 1.85 -9.22
CA SER A 83 -5.31 2.90 -9.93
C SER A 83 -5.66 4.10 -9.05
N GLY A 84 -5.13 4.15 -7.81
CA GLY A 84 -5.42 5.21 -6.84
C GLY A 84 -6.80 5.11 -6.19
N GLN A 85 -7.47 3.96 -6.30
CA GLN A 85 -8.81 3.75 -5.74
C GLN A 85 -8.73 2.99 -4.42
N PHE A 86 -9.23 3.62 -3.36
CA PHE A 86 -9.18 3.06 -2.00
C PHE A 86 -10.53 3.17 -1.31
N GLY A 87 -10.71 2.35 -0.27
CA GLY A 87 -11.87 2.44 0.61
C GLY A 87 -11.90 3.76 1.39
N ALA A 88 -13.09 4.19 1.79
CA ALA A 88 -13.32 5.45 2.51
C ALA A 88 -12.40 5.72 3.72
N PRO A 89 -11.99 4.72 4.55
CA PRO A 89 -11.03 4.97 5.64
C PRO A 89 -9.71 5.57 5.16
N TRP A 90 -9.21 5.17 3.98
CA TRP A 90 -7.96 5.68 3.42
C TRP A 90 -8.08 7.14 2.96
N HIS A 91 -9.23 7.53 2.41
CA HIS A 91 -9.49 8.94 2.09
C HIS A 91 -9.57 9.79 3.36
N GLY A 92 -10.24 9.30 4.41
CA GLY A 92 -10.25 9.97 5.71
C GLY A 92 -8.85 10.12 6.32
N LEU A 93 -7.99 9.11 6.13
CA LEU A 93 -6.58 9.18 6.54
C LEU A 93 -5.83 10.28 5.77
N ALA A 94 -6.01 10.34 4.45
CA ALA A 94 -5.41 11.36 3.58
C ALA A 94 -5.86 12.77 3.96
N ASP A 95 -7.17 12.96 4.16
CA ASP A 95 -7.74 14.25 4.52
C ASP A 95 -7.29 14.70 5.91
N GLY A 96 -7.33 13.82 6.91
CA GLY A 96 -6.85 14.13 8.26
C GLY A 96 -5.36 14.51 8.29
N ALA A 97 -4.54 13.81 7.51
CA ALA A 97 -3.12 14.13 7.38
C ALA A 97 -2.90 15.49 6.71
N ARG A 98 -3.65 15.79 5.65
CA ARG A 98 -3.57 17.05 4.91
C ARG A 98 -4.04 18.27 5.71
N THR A 99 -5.11 18.12 6.50
CA THR A 99 -5.70 19.23 7.26
C THR A 99 -5.10 19.39 8.65
N GLY A 100 -4.35 18.38 9.14
CA GLY A 100 -3.89 18.32 10.53
C GLY A 100 -5.02 17.96 11.52
N ASP A 101 -6.19 17.52 11.03
CA ASP A 101 -7.30 17.09 11.88
C ASP A 101 -6.99 15.73 12.52
N ARG A 102 -6.53 15.79 13.76
CA ARG A 102 -6.18 14.60 14.56
C ARG A 102 -7.37 13.69 14.84
N ALA A 103 -8.59 14.24 14.95
CA ALA A 103 -9.77 13.44 15.24
C ALA A 103 -10.18 12.62 14.01
N LEU A 104 -10.17 13.24 12.83
CA LEU A 104 -10.41 12.56 11.57
C LEU A 104 -9.34 11.49 11.30
N LEU A 105 -8.06 11.82 11.54
CA LEU A 105 -6.94 10.89 11.39
C LEU A 105 -7.10 9.67 12.30
N ALA A 106 -7.39 9.89 13.59
CA ALA A 106 -7.57 8.80 14.56
C ALA A 106 -8.76 7.91 14.21
N SER A 107 -9.88 8.50 13.78
CA SER A 107 -11.07 7.76 13.33
C SER A 107 -10.78 6.91 12.09
N ALA A 108 -10.07 7.47 11.11
CA ALA A 108 -9.67 6.76 9.91
C ALA A 108 -8.76 5.56 10.24
N LEU A 109 -7.74 5.76 11.08
CA LEU A 109 -6.84 4.70 11.53
C LEU A 109 -7.60 3.58 12.25
N ALA A 110 -8.51 3.91 13.17
CA ALA A 110 -9.32 2.93 13.87
C ALA A 110 -10.16 2.08 12.91
N ARG A 111 -10.75 2.71 11.89
CA ARG A 111 -11.52 2.00 10.85
C ARG A 111 -10.66 1.12 9.95
N ILE A 112 -9.44 1.54 9.62
CA ILE A 112 -8.49 0.70 8.87
C ILE A 112 -8.14 -0.53 9.71
N VAL A 113 -7.74 -0.34 10.97
CA VAL A 113 -7.35 -1.44 11.86
C VAL A 113 -8.50 -2.43 12.12
N ALA A 114 -9.74 -1.95 12.18
CA ALA A 114 -10.93 -2.79 12.33
C ALA A 114 -11.31 -3.59 11.07
N THR A 115 -10.56 -3.47 9.97
CA THR A 115 -10.84 -4.22 8.73
C THR A 115 -10.31 -5.65 8.84
N GLY A 116 -11.23 -6.62 8.81
CA GLY A 116 -10.88 -8.04 8.96
C GLY A 116 -10.26 -8.34 10.33
N ASP A 117 -9.70 -9.54 10.48
CA ASP A 117 -9.04 -9.93 11.74
C ASP A 117 -7.62 -9.32 11.83
N THR A 118 -6.78 -9.62 10.83
CA THR A 118 -5.40 -9.12 10.76
C THR A 118 -5.13 -8.21 9.58
N SER A 119 -6.03 -8.17 8.59
CA SER A 119 -5.82 -7.49 7.31
C SER A 119 -5.59 -5.99 7.46
N GLY A 120 -6.42 -5.31 8.25
CA GLY A 120 -6.28 -3.88 8.52
C GLY A 120 -4.92 -3.50 9.12
N ARG A 121 -4.41 -4.32 10.04
CA ARG A 121 -3.10 -4.10 10.70
C ARG A 121 -1.93 -4.33 9.74
N ALA A 122 -2.02 -5.36 8.90
CA ALA A 122 -1.02 -5.62 7.87
C ALA A 122 -0.99 -4.49 6.83
N ALA A 123 -2.15 -4.01 6.39
CA ALA A 123 -2.24 -2.87 5.48
C ALA A 123 -1.69 -1.58 6.11
N LEU A 124 -2.05 -1.26 7.36
CA LEU A 124 -1.49 -0.09 8.02
C LEU A 124 0.04 -0.18 8.13
N SER A 125 0.59 -1.37 8.39
CA SER A 125 2.04 -1.60 8.44
C SER A 125 2.71 -1.34 7.08
N GLY A 126 2.08 -1.77 5.98
CA GLY A 126 2.54 -1.46 4.63
C GLY A 126 2.56 0.04 4.33
N CYS A 127 1.49 0.75 4.72
CA CYS A 127 1.39 2.19 4.57
C CYS A 127 2.52 2.92 5.31
N ILE A 128 2.75 2.57 6.58
CA ILE A 128 3.83 3.15 7.39
C ILE A 128 5.21 2.86 6.76
N ALA A 129 5.43 1.65 6.25
CA ALA A 129 6.69 1.29 5.61
C ALA A 129 6.98 2.15 4.37
N ALA A 130 5.95 2.42 3.55
CA ALA A 130 6.07 3.31 2.39
C ALA A 130 6.35 4.76 2.81
N THR A 131 5.55 5.34 3.70
CA THR A 131 5.70 6.75 4.12
C THR A 131 7.03 6.99 4.82
N THR A 132 7.47 6.05 5.67
CA THR A 132 8.78 6.12 6.35
C THR A 132 9.93 6.06 5.34
N ALA A 133 9.85 5.16 4.35
CA ALA A 133 10.89 5.04 3.33
C ALA A 133 11.00 6.32 2.47
N LEU A 134 9.87 6.96 2.17
CA LEU A 134 9.83 8.21 1.40
C LEU A 134 10.26 9.44 2.21
N SER A 135 10.06 9.42 3.53
CA SER A 135 10.53 10.50 4.42
C SER A 135 12.04 10.44 4.68
N ALA A 136 12.66 9.26 4.51
CA ALA A 136 14.06 9.02 4.87
C ALA A 136 15.07 9.30 3.74
N GLY A 137 14.62 9.60 2.52
CA GLY A 137 15.51 9.86 1.38
C GLY A 137 14.88 10.79 0.37
#